data_AF-A0A937Q3D2-F1
#
_entry.id   AF-A0A937Q3D2-F1
#
_cell.length_a   1.000
_cell.length_b   1.000
_cell.length_c   1.000
_cell.angle_alpha   90.00
_cell.angle_beta   90.00
_cell.angle_gamma   90.00
#
_symmetry.space_group_name_H-M   'P 1'
#
loop_
_entity.id
_entity.type
_entity.pdbx_description
1 polymer ?
#
loop_
_entity_poly.entity_id
_entity_poly.type
_entity_poly.pdbx_seq_one_letter_code
_entity_poly.pdbx_strand_id
1 'polypeptide(L)'
;MRLFNSCRIFPASILLVLAVSLAGGDRASAQLRLADLNTDGTVNFADFSRLVQYWGQSQAAVDIAPLPAGDGTIDFKDVAFLAEHWLEEYEELGYIKWLGHASVKMWQGGNVVYVDPRNLDESPHDATLVLVTHTHGDHYSASDIAKVSGAETEFIAPADVVASYGSGQAILPSQTIEAAGVRVTAVAAYNTDRPNHPKANNWVGFIVELGSTRVYCAGDTSLTDEMKALTNVDVAFLPVDGIYTMTADDAGEATTYMRPQLGIPYHWGTSVGTLADAQRFADQAACDVKIMTAGETIRLEDWITDSPLIAHWKLDEAAGNTAYDSVSGRDGTLHGDPNWQPSGGEMAGALELDGEGDYVSTDFVLNPEDGVFSVFAWVKGGTPGQVVISQTNDAGTGPSWLAADLSGCLMTTVTPPGRLALPLISEFVITDGDWHHIGLVWDGSHRFLYADEAEVARDAEGRTGLAGATGGLHFGAAYDLDAMSFFDGLMDDICIYDVAIEP
;
A
#
# COMPACT_ATOMS: atom_id res chain seq x y z
N MET A 1 -23.97 19.60 51.68
CA MET A 1 -24.58 20.82 52.27
C MET A 1 -23.52 21.90 52.41
N ARG A 2 -23.34 22.69 51.33
CA ARG A 2 -22.66 24.01 51.18
C ARG A 2 -22.09 24.06 49.76
N LEU A 3 -22.94 24.50 48.83
CA LEU A 3 -22.67 25.12 47.52
C LEU A 3 -23.95 25.00 46.67
N PHE A 4 -25.04 25.55 47.20
CA PHE A 4 -26.28 25.84 46.46
C PHE A 4 -26.76 27.16 47.03
N ASN A 5 -26.19 28.27 46.56
CA ASN A 5 -26.74 29.60 46.82
C ASN A 5 -26.14 30.65 45.87
N SER A 6 -26.43 30.48 44.59
CA SER A 6 -26.37 31.55 43.59
C SER A 6 -27.01 31.09 42.26
N CYS A 7 -28.17 30.44 42.33
CA CYS A 7 -28.98 30.17 41.13
C CYS A 7 -30.05 31.28 41.02
N ARG A 8 -29.74 32.31 40.23
CA ARG A 8 -30.74 33.33 39.84
C ARG A 8 -31.38 32.85 38.53
N ILE A 9 -32.67 32.49 38.64
CA ILE A 9 -33.70 32.64 37.62
C ILE A 9 -33.35 32.02 36.25
N PHE A 10 -33.72 30.76 36.07
CA PHE A 10 -33.94 30.16 34.75
C PHE A 10 -35.14 30.86 34.07
N PRO A 11 -35.00 31.45 32.88
CA PRO A 11 -36.12 31.66 31.99
C PRO A 11 -36.42 30.35 31.26
N ALA A 12 -37.70 29.97 31.27
CA ALA A 12 -38.25 28.85 30.51
C ALA A 12 -38.17 29.14 29.00
N SER A 13 -37.06 28.76 28.38
CA SER A 13 -36.90 28.67 26.92
C SER A 13 -35.98 27.51 26.57
N ILE A 14 -36.28 26.32 27.08
CA ILE A 14 -35.74 25.07 26.56
C ILE A 14 -36.84 24.48 25.68
N LEU A 15 -36.80 24.81 24.39
CA LEU A 15 -37.50 24.07 23.36
C LEU A 15 -36.76 24.23 22.03
N LEU A 16 -36.01 23.18 21.70
CA LEU A 16 -35.85 22.60 20.36
C LEU A 16 -35.42 23.55 19.22
N VAL A 17 -34.12 23.56 18.92
CA VAL A 17 -33.63 23.71 17.54
C VAL A 17 -32.50 22.71 17.34
N LEU A 18 -32.86 21.48 16.97
CA LEU A 18 -31.94 20.51 16.38
C LEU A 18 -32.22 20.54 14.87
N ALA A 19 -31.36 21.21 14.13
CA ALA A 19 -31.28 21.11 12.69
C ALA A 19 -29.81 20.83 12.36
N VAL A 20 -29.44 19.55 12.37
CA VAL A 20 -28.10 19.11 11.97
C VAL A 20 -28.02 19.23 10.45
N SER A 21 -27.11 20.09 10.00
CA SER A 21 -26.72 20.24 8.60
C SER A 21 -25.58 19.28 8.32
N LEU A 22 -25.80 18.26 7.50
CA LEU A 22 -24.74 17.40 6.99
C LEU A 22 -23.85 18.21 6.03
N ALA A 23 -22.64 18.55 6.49
CA ALA A 23 -21.60 19.16 5.66
C ALA A 23 -20.25 18.46 5.89
N GLY A 24 -19.83 17.66 4.90
CA GLY A 24 -18.43 17.34 4.55
C GLY A 24 -17.56 16.64 5.60
N GLY A 25 -17.22 15.37 5.32
CA GLY A 25 -16.52 14.44 6.23
C GLY A 25 -15.16 14.87 6.81
N ASP A 26 -14.46 15.84 6.21
CA ASP A 26 -13.15 16.28 6.71
C ASP A 26 -13.20 17.47 7.68
N ARG A 27 -14.23 18.33 7.58
CA ARG A 27 -14.41 19.47 8.51
C ARG A 27 -15.24 19.09 9.73
N ALA A 28 -16.20 18.19 9.55
CA ALA A 28 -17.00 17.66 10.65
C ALA A 28 -16.14 16.92 11.67
N SER A 29 -15.21 16.07 11.22
CA SER A 29 -14.33 15.27 12.10
C SER A 29 -13.40 16.10 12.98
N ALA A 30 -12.84 17.21 12.47
CA ALA A 30 -11.96 18.08 13.25
C ALA A 30 -12.69 18.87 14.35
N GLN A 31 -13.93 19.31 14.09
CA GLN A 31 -14.75 20.01 15.08
C GLN A 31 -15.33 19.05 16.12
N LEU A 32 -15.68 17.83 15.68
CA LEU A 32 -16.07 16.74 16.56
C LEU A 32 -14.99 16.39 17.59
N ARG A 33 -13.73 16.29 17.16
CA ARG A 33 -12.57 16.07 18.04
C ARG A 33 -12.36 17.19 19.07
N LEU A 34 -12.75 18.42 18.74
CA LEU A 34 -12.69 19.54 19.69
C LEU A 34 -13.83 19.44 20.71
N ALA A 35 -14.98 18.91 20.33
CA ALA A 35 -16.13 18.75 21.21
C ALA A 35 -16.07 17.49 22.10
N ASP A 36 -15.34 16.46 21.67
CA ASP A 36 -15.05 15.24 22.43
C ASP A 36 -13.88 15.47 23.40
N LEU A 37 -14.22 15.93 24.60
CA LEU A 37 -13.27 16.35 25.64
C LEU A 37 -12.69 15.17 26.42
N ASN A 38 -13.25 13.97 26.28
CA ASN A 38 -12.74 12.75 26.90
C ASN A 38 -12.14 11.75 25.93
N THR A 39 -12.16 12.06 24.63
CA THR A 39 -11.62 11.28 23.52
C THR A 39 -12.18 9.86 23.52
N ASP A 40 -13.48 9.69 23.80
CA ASP A 40 -14.17 8.40 23.76
C ASP A 40 -14.89 8.12 22.43
N GLY A 41 -14.78 9.06 21.48
CA GLY A 41 -15.37 9.00 20.14
C GLY A 41 -16.83 9.45 20.09
N THR A 42 -17.41 9.88 21.22
CA THR A 42 -18.83 10.30 21.30
C THR A 42 -19.01 11.54 22.16
N VAL A 43 -19.47 12.65 21.59
CA VAL A 43 -19.77 13.86 22.39
C VAL A 43 -21.01 13.66 23.24
N ASN A 44 -20.84 13.49 24.56
CA ASN A 44 -21.91 13.13 25.47
C ASN A 44 -21.82 13.84 26.84
N PHE A 45 -22.53 13.31 27.84
CA PHE A 45 -22.53 13.87 29.19
C PHE A 45 -21.17 13.82 29.90
N ALA A 46 -20.29 12.90 29.50
CA ALA A 46 -18.93 12.83 30.02
C ALA A 46 -18.13 14.08 29.61
N ASP A 47 -18.25 14.51 28.35
CA ASP A 47 -17.60 15.72 27.83
C ASP A 47 -18.17 16.97 28.47
N PHE A 48 -19.50 17.06 28.51
CA PHE A 48 -20.17 18.15 29.22
C PHE A 48 -19.71 18.24 30.67
N SER A 49 -19.57 17.08 31.35
CA SER A 49 -19.09 17.04 32.72
C SER A 49 -17.65 17.54 32.85
N ARG A 50 -16.77 17.30 31.88
CA ARG A 50 -15.40 17.83 31.88
C ARG A 50 -15.39 19.33 31.67
N LEU A 51 -16.20 19.83 30.73
CA LEU A 51 -16.33 21.26 30.45
C LEU A 51 -16.81 22.04 31.69
N VAL A 52 -17.91 21.62 32.32
CA VAL A 52 -18.48 22.39 33.45
C VAL A 52 -17.65 22.33 34.73
N GLN A 53 -16.69 21.41 34.86
CA GLN A 53 -15.74 21.40 35.97
C GLN A 53 -14.85 22.66 35.99
N TYR A 54 -14.59 23.24 34.82
CA TYR A 54 -13.73 24.42 34.65
C TYR A 54 -14.52 25.70 34.40
N TRP A 55 -15.82 25.72 34.69
CA TRP A 55 -16.70 26.85 34.39
C TRP A 55 -16.16 28.19 34.92
N GLY A 56 -16.07 29.18 34.04
CA GLY A 56 -15.55 30.51 34.33
C GLY A 56 -14.04 30.57 34.62
N GLN A 57 -13.31 29.49 34.38
CA GLN A 57 -11.85 29.43 34.49
C GLN A 57 -11.22 29.48 33.10
N SER A 58 -9.91 29.65 33.05
CA SER A 58 -9.12 29.52 31.82
C SER A 58 -8.46 28.15 31.83
N GLN A 59 -8.87 27.27 30.93
CA GLN A 59 -8.30 25.93 30.78
C GLN A 59 -8.27 25.54 29.31
N ALA A 60 -7.10 25.68 28.68
CA ALA A 60 -6.94 25.47 27.24
C ALA A 60 -7.41 24.09 26.74
N ALA A 61 -7.41 23.07 27.59
CA ALA A 61 -7.87 21.73 27.23
C ALA A 61 -9.39 21.58 27.06
N VAL A 62 -10.20 22.55 27.53
CA VAL A 62 -11.67 22.52 27.42
C VAL A 62 -12.27 23.85 26.95
N ASP A 63 -11.42 24.81 26.57
CA ASP A 63 -11.75 26.12 25.98
C ASP A 63 -11.80 25.97 24.47
N ILE A 64 -12.94 25.50 23.98
CA ILE A 64 -13.12 24.96 22.64
C ILE A 64 -13.83 25.95 21.71
N ALA A 65 -14.39 27.02 22.26
CA ALA A 65 -15.04 28.05 21.48
C ALA A 65 -14.83 29.45 22.07
N PRO A 66 -14.72 30.47 21.22
CA PRO A 66 -14.75 30.43 19.76
C PRO A 66 -13.46 29.86 19.13
N LEU A 67 -13.60 29.20 17.98
CA LEU A 67 -12.46 28.70 17.21
C LEU A 67 -11.52 29.83 16.76
N PRO A 68 -10.20 29.56 16.58
CA PRO A 68 -9.54 28.25 16.68
C PRO A 68 -8.89 27.95 18.04
N ALA A 69 -8.97 28.84 19.03
CA ALA A 69 -8.15 28.77 20.24
C ALA A 69 -8.91 29.06 21.54
N GLY A 70 -10.25 29.07 21.50
CA GLY A 70 -11.07 29.53 22.63
C GLY A 70 -10.98 31.04 22.84
N ASP A 71 -11.67 31.57 23.86
CA ASP A 71 -11.54 32.99 24.26
C ASP A 71 -10.87 33.21 25.62
N GLY A 72 -10.33 32.14 26.21
CA GLY A 72 -9.67 32.15 27.50
C GLY A 72 -10.62 31.92 28.67
N THR A 73 -11.91 31.70 28.44
CA THR A 73 -12.91 31.52 29.50
C THR A 73 -13.91 30.42 29.16
N ILE A 74 -14.04 29.39 30.01
CA ILE A 74 -15.06 28.35 29.82
C ILE A 74 -16.45 28.91 30.12
N ASP A 75 -17.25 29.11 29.08
CA ASP A 75 -18.58 29.71 29.18
C ASP A 75 -19.64 29.04 28.26
N PHE A 76 -20.72 29.77 27.99
CA PHE A 76 -21.82 29.26 27.18
C PHE A 76 -21.45 29.02 25.71
N LYS A 77 -20.38 29.64 25.21
CA LYS A 77 -19.90 29.42 23.84
C LYS A 77 -19.32 28.03 23.70
N ASP A 78 -18.56 27.56 24.69
CA ASP A 78 -18.03 26.20 24.72
C ASP A 78 -19.16 25.17 24.80
N VAL A 79 -20.17 25.42 25.64
CA VAL A 79 -21.36 24.56 25.71
C VAL A 79 -22.15 24.57 24.41
N ALA A 80 -22.26 25.72 23.74
CA ALA A 80 -22.95 25.81 22.46
C ALA A 80 -22.21 25.00 21.38
N PHE A 81 -20.89 25.10 21.33
CA PHE A 81 -20.05 24.31 20.41
C PHE A 81 -20.14 22.81 20.72
N LEU A 82 -20.06 22.41 21.99
CA LEU A 82 -20.25 21.01 22.39
C LEU A 82 -21.66 20.52 22.00
N ALA A 83 -22.69 21.34 22.17
CA ALA A 83 -24.07 20.98 21.84
C ALA A 83 -24.34 20.88 20.33
N GLU A 84 -23.57 21.59 19.48
CA GLU A 84 -23.63 21.46 18.02
C GLU A 84 -23.23 20.04 17.56
N HIS A 85 -22.44 19.34 18.37
CA HIS A 85 -21.94 17.99 18.10
C HIS A 85 -22.55 16.92 19.01
N TRP A 86 -23.65 17.23 19.71
CA TRP A 86 -24.21 16.34 20.74
C TRP A 86 -24.65 14.97 20.19
N LEU A 87 -24.11 13.89 20.77
CA LEU A 87 -24.29 12.49 20.35
C LEU A 87 -23.83 12.19 18.91
N GLU A 88 -23.03 13.07 18.32
CA GLU A 88 -22.30 12.73 17.12
C GLU A 88 -21.17 11.78 17.50
N GLU A 89 -21.10 10.65 16.79
CA GLU A 89 -20.05 9.66 16.91
C GLU A 89 -19.07 9.88 15.75
N TYR A 90 -17.79 9.73 16.01
CA TYR A 90 -16.79 9.60 14.95
C TYR A 90 -15.86 8.43 15.26
N GLU A 91 -15.59 7.62 14.26
CA GLU A 91 -14.50 6.65 14.34
C GLU A 91 -13.19 7.43 14.19
N GLU A 92 -12.27 7.28 15.14
CA GLU A 92 -10.92 7.77 14.93
C GLU A 92 -10.32 7.02 13.74
N LEU A 93 -9.95 7.78 12.71
CA LEU A 93 -9.30 7.22 11.53
C LEU A 93 -8.06 6.44 11.94
N GLY A 94 -8.01 5.19 11.54
CA GLY A 94 -6.87 4.32 11.75
C GLY A 94 -5.98 4.32 10.51
N TYR A 95 -4.70 4.09 10.71
CA TYR A 95 -3.75 4.04 9.61
C TYR A 95 -2.77 2.89 9.80
N ILE A 96 -2.33 2.35 8.67
CA ILE A 96 -1.21 1.40 8.57
C ILE A 96 -0.20 1.99 7.61
N LYS A 97 1.07 1.97 8.00
CA LYS A 97 2.21 2.29 7.15
C LYS A 97 3.11 1.08 7.07
N TRP A 98 3.35 0.58 5.86
CA TRP A 98 4.38 -0.43 5.64
C TRP A 98 5.73 0.27 5.56
N LEU A 99 6.68 -0.12 6.41
CA LEU A 99 8.00 0.50 6.49
C LEU A 99 9.04 -0.28 5.66
N GLY A 100 8.61 -1.34 4.98
CA GLY A 100 9.46 -2.25 4.21
C GLY A 100 9.76 -3.55 4.97
N HIS A 101 10.13 -4.59 4.24
CA HIS A 101 10.37 -5.94 4.77
C HIS A 101 9.22 -6.41 5.67
N ALA A 102 9.46 -6.72 6.95
CA ALA A 102 8.45 -7.09 7.93
C ALA A 102 8.08 -5.96 8.91
N SER A 103 8.57 -4.73 8.69
CA SER A 103 8.32 -3.61 9.58
C SER A 103 7.00 -2.91 9.27
N VAL A 104 6.13 -2.82 10.28
CA VAL A 104 4.80 -2.19 10.15
C VAL A 104 4.60 -1.17 11.25
N LYS A 105 4.11 0.02 10.90
CA LYS A 105 3.56 0.99 11.84
C LYS A 105 2.05 1.05 11.68
N MET A 106 1.32 1.08 12.78
CA MET A 106 -0.12 1.27 12.77
C MET A 106 -0.54 2.21 13.90
N TRP A 107 -1.49 3.11 13.64
CA TRP A 107 -1.95 4.06 14.65
C TRP A 107 -3.42 4.39 14.49
N GLN A 108 -4.08 4.63 15.62
CA GLN A 108 -5.45 5.11 15.71
C GLN A 108 -5.57 5.90 17.01
N GLY A 109 -6.06 7.12 16.91
CA GLY A 109 -6.11 8.01 18.07
C GLY A 109 -4.74 8.30 18.67
N GLY A 110 -4.63 8.10 19.99
CA GLY A 110 -3.38 8.22 20.73
C GLY A 110 -2.48 6.98 20.67
N ASN A 111 -2.94 5.85 20.11
CA ASN A 111 -2.18 4.60 20.09
C ASN A 111 -1.30 4.53 18.84
N VAL A 112 -0.01 4.26 19.03
CA VAL A 112 0.97 4.10 17.95
C VAL A 112 1.75 2.81 18.18
N VAL A 113 1.48 1.81 17.36
CA VAL A 113 2.08 0.47 17.46
C VAL A 113 3.09 0.27 16.34
N TYR A 114 4.28 -0.20 16.69
CA TYR A 114 5.27 -0.67 15.73
C TYR A 114 5.48 -2.17 15.89
N VAL A 115 5.45 -2.91 14.77
CA VAL A 115 5.83 -4.33 14.71
C VAL A 115 7.15 -4.43 13.96
N ASP A 116 8.13 -5.11 14.58
CA ASP A 116 9.46 -5.38 14.03
C ASP A 116 10.14 -4.14 13.40
N PRO A 117 10.25 -2.99 14.10
CA PRO A 117 10.80 -1.77 13.51
C PRO A 117 12.27 -1.98 13.10
N ARG A 118 12.55 -1.84 11.80
CA ARG A 118 13.87 -2.07 11.20
C ARG A 118 14.14 -1.12 10.05
N ASN A 119 15.42 -0.79 9.83
CA ASN A 119 15.91 0.05 8.72
C ASN A 119 15.23 1.43 8.66
N LEU A 120 14.96 2.04 9.82
CA LEU A 120 14.27 3.32 9.88
C LEU A 120 15.24 4.48 9.67
N ASP A 121 14.91 5.41 8.79
CA ASP A 121 15.71 6.64 8.61
C ASP A 121 15.41 7.69 9.69
N GLU A 122 14.19 7.68 10.22
CA GLU A 122 13.69 8.69 11.17
C GLU A 122 13.72 8.19 12.62
N SER A 123 13.66 9.13 13.57
CA SER A 123 13.59 8.85 15.02
C SER A 123 12.45 9.63 15.67
N PRO A 124 11.19 9.21 15.42
CA PRO A 124 10.02 9.98 15.83
C PRO A 124 9.73 9.93 17.34
N HIS A 125 10.20 8.88 18.05
CA HIS A 125 9.92 8.67 19.47
C HIS A 125 8.42 8.71 19.85
N ASP A 126 7.56 8.25 18.95
CA ASP A 126 6.10 8.36 19.04
C ASP A 126 5.40 7.04 19.37
N ALA A 127 6.11 5.92 19.47
CA ALA A 127 5.52 4.62 19.76
C ALA A 127 4.90 4.60 21.17
N THR A 128 3.64 4.18 21.28
CA THR A 128 3.06 3.78 22.56
C THR A 128 3.36 2.32 22.85
N LEU A 129 3.45 1.48 21.82
CA LEU A 129 3.75 0.06 21.92
C LEU A 129 4.72 -0.39 20.82
N VAL A 130 5.74 -1.15 21.20
CA VAL A 130 6.61 -1.87 20.25
C VAL A 130 6.46 -3.37 20.46
N LEU A 131 6.21 -4.07 19.37
CA LEU A 131 6.09 -5.52 19.27
C LEU A 131 7.26 -6.07 18.46
N VAL A 132 7.90 -7.13 18.94
CA VAL A 132 8.93 -7.84 18.16
C VAL A 132 8.65 -9.34 18.13
N THR A 133 8.62 -9.90 16.92
CA THR A 133 8.17 -11.28 16.65
C THR A 133 9.20 -12.33 17.06
N HIS A 134 10.49 -12.07 16.80
CA HIS A 134 11.59 -12.97 17.09
C HIS A 134 12.97 -12.27 17.04
N THR A 135 14.06 -13.02 17.23
CA THR A 135 15.41 -12.47 17.44
C THR A 135 16.25 -12.26 16.18
N HIS A 136 15.78 -12.62 14.98
CA HIS A 136 16.56 -12.44 13.75
C HIS A 136 16.77 -10.96 13.41
N GLY A 137 17.90 -10.64 12.79
CA GLY A 137 18.38 -9.26 12.61
C GLY A 137 17.59 -8.41 11.60
N ASP A 138 16.75 -9.04 10.81
CA ASP A 138 15.80 -8.42 9.89
C ASP A 138 14.44 -8.09 10.54
N HIS A 139 14.21 -8.54 11.79
CA HIS A 139 13.04 -8.21 12.62
C HIS A 139 13.42 -7.46 13.90
N TYR A 140 14.55 -7.83 14.51
CA TYR A 140 15.04 -7.27 15.78
C TYR A 140 16.23 -6.33 15.55
N SER A 141 16.05 -5.06 15.92
CA SER A 141 17.11 -4.05 15.94
C SER A 141 16.95 -3.15 17.16
N ALA A 142 17.79 -3.34 18.18
CA ALA A 142 17.76 -2.50 19.37
C ALA A 142 17.91 -1.00 19.06
N SER A 143 18.67 -0.66 18.01
CA SER A 143 18.80 0.73 17.55
C SER A 143 17.52 1.28 16.93
N ASP A 144 16.82 0.51 16.08
CA ASP A 144 15.59 0.98 15.44
C ASP A 144 14.41 1.01 16.43
N ILE A 145 14.35 0.06 17.36
CA ILE A 145 13.42 0.12 18.50
C ILE A 145 13.62 1.42 19.29
N ALA A 146 14.87 1.81 19.55
CA ALA A 146 15.17 3.06 20.27
C ALA A 146 14.77 4.33 19.51
N LYS A 147 14.75 4.30 18.17
CA LYS A 147 14.33 5.44 17.33
C LYS A 147 12.85 5.75 17.47
N VAL A 148 12.02 4.73 17.69
CA VAL A 148 10.56 4.89 17.80
C VAL A 148 10.09 4.96 19.25
N SER A 149 10.86 4.44 20.20
CA SER A 149 10.47 4.41 21.62
C SER A 149 10.68 5.75 22.32
N GLY A 150 9.69 6.17 23.10
CA GLY A 150 9.73 7.23 24.10
C GLY A 150 9.79 6.68 25.54
N ALA A 151 9.57 7.54 26.54
CA ALA A 151 9.70 7.17 27.95
C ALA A 151 8.56 6.26 28.47
N GLU A 152 7.39 6.32 27.84
CA GLU A 152 6.19 5.57 28.23
C GLU A 152 5.90 4.39 27.29
N THR A 153 6.78 4.13 26.31
CA THR A 153 6.60 3.05 25.35
C THR A 153 6.67 1.70 26.04
N GLU A 154 5.63 0.90 25.87
CA GLU A 154 5.61 -0.50 26.28
C GLU A 154 6.31 -1.37 25.22
N PHE A 155 7.03 -2.41 25.66
CA PHE A 155 7.74 -3.35 24.78
C PHE A 155 7.29 -4.77 25.07
N ILE A 156 6.74 -5.46 24.06
CA ILE A 156 6.28 -6.85 24.17
C ILE A 156 6.95 -7.71 23.10
N ALA A 157 7.49 -8.86 23.51
CA ALA A 157 8.12 -9.80 22.59
C ALA A 157 8.22 -11.21 23.24
N PRO A 158 8.65 -12.25 22.51
CA PRO A 158 9.05 -13.51 23.13
C PRO A 158 10.16 -13.34 24.17
N ALA A 159 10.27 -14.32 25.07
CA ALA A 159 11.15 -14.22 26.23
C ALA A 159 12.65 -14.05 25.88
N ASP A 160 13.11 -14.61 24.77
CA ASP A 160 14.49 -14.50 24.29
C ASP A 160 14.77 -13.12 23.67
N VAL A 161 13.81 -12.53 22.97
CA VAL A 161 13.87 -11.13 22.51
C VAL A 161 13.91 -10.18 23.70
N VAL A 162 13.03 -10.34 24.69
CA VAL A 162 13.03 -9.53 25.92
C VAL A 162 14.36 -9.65 26.66
N ALA A 163 14.92 -10.85 26.76
CA ALA A 163 16.23 -11.07 27.36
C ALA A 163 17.36 -10.37 26.57
N SER A 164 17.26 -10.34 25.24
CA SER A 164 18.23 -9.69 24.35
C SER A 164 18.14 -8.16 24.38
N TYR A 165 16.92 -7.62 24.51
CA TYR A 165 16.67 -6.18 24.64
C TYR A 165 16.98 -5.66 26.05
N GLY A 166 16.82 -6.53 27.07
CA GLY A 166 17.13 -6.25 28.47
C GLY A 166 15.96 -5.69 29.28
N SER A 167 14.80 -5.44 28.67
CA SER A 167 13.58 -4.99 29.34
C SER A 167 12.33 -5.31 28.52
N GLY A 168 11.15 -5.16 29.14
CA GLY A 168 9.84 -5.40 28.52
C GLY A 168 9.10 -6.62 29.06
N GLN A 169 7.95 -6.91 28.45
CA GLN A 169 7.03 -7.97 28.86
C GLN A 169 7.09 -9.15 27.87
N ALA A 170 7.35 -10.35 28.41
CA ALA A 170 7.35 -11.56 27.61
C ALA A 170 5.92 -12.01 27.27
N ILE A 171 5.71 -12.50 26.04
CA ILE A 171 4.47 -13.12 25.58
C ILE A 171 4.74 -14.51 24.98
N LEU A 172 3.84 -15.46 25.20
CA LEU A 172 3.88 -16.80 24.63
C LEU A 172 2.80 -16.98 23.56
N PRO A 173 2.96 -17.94 22.63
CA PRO A 173 1.91 -18.31 21.69
C PRO A 173 0.56 -18.53 22.38
N SER A 174 -0.51 -18.07 21.72
CA SER A 174 -1.91 -18.10 22.20
C SER A 174 -2.22 -17.21 23.42
N GLN A 175 -1.26 -16.42 23.93
CA GLN A 175 -1.56 -15.43 24.96
C GLN A 175 -2.12 -14.14 24.35
N THR A 176 -3.03 -13.51 25.08
CA THR A 176 -3.53 -12.17 24.81
C THR A 176 -3.17 -11.25 25.96
N ILE A 177 -2.64 -10.07 25.66
CA ILE A 177 -2.21 -9.03 26.61
C ILE A 177 -2.84 -7.70 26.19
N GLU A 178 -3.21 -6.88 27.18
CA GLU A 178 -3.57 -5.47 26.98
C GLU A 178 -2.35 -4.63 27.38
N ALA A 179 -1.85 -3.79 26.48
CA ALA A 179 -0.70 -2.93 26.72
C ALA A 179 -0.85 -1.62 25.94
N ALA A 180 -0.51 -0.50 26.57
CA ALA A 180 -0.68 0.85 26.01
C ALA A 180 -2.09 1.10 25.42
N GLY A 181 -3.14 0.53 26.03
CA GLY A 181 -4.52 0.65 25.54
C GLY A 181 -4.85 -0.17 24.29
N VAL A 182 -3.98 -1.11 23.90
CA VAL A 182 -4.12 -1.97 22.73
C VAL A 182 -4.12 -3.44 23.14
N ARG A 183 -5.09 -4.19 22.60
CA ARG A 183 -5.17 -5.64 22.80
C ARG A 183 -4.31 -6.36 21.77
N VAL A 184 -3.41 -7.20 22.24
CA VAL A 184 -2.46 -7.95 21.40
C VAL A 184 -2.56 -9.43 21.69
N THR A 185 -2.74 -10.26 20.65
CA THR A 185 -2.73 -11.72 20.74
C THR A 185 -1.54 -12.30 19.99
N ALA A 186 -0.72 -13.11 20.65
CA ALA A 186 0.38 -13.83 20.03
C ALA A 186 -0.12 -15.11 19.32
N VAL A 187 0.29 -15.29 18.07
CA VAL A 187 0.03 -16.49 17.25
C VAL A 187 1.35 -17.23 17.06
N ALA A 188 1.37 -18.56 17.17
CA ALA A 188 2.60 -19.31 16.96
C ALA A 188 3.12 -19.13 15.52
N ALA A 189 4.39 -18.73 15.39
CA ALA A 189 5.06 -18.57 14.10
C ALA A 189 6.26 -19.54 14.04
N TYR A 190 6.28 -20.43 13.05
CA TYR A 190 7.34 -21.43 12.89
C TYR A 190 7.32 -22.07 11.51
N ASN A 191 8.44 -22.64 11.10
CA ASN A 191 8.50 -23.40 9.87
C ASN A 191 8.14 -24.87 10.08
N THR A 192 7.38 -25.43 9.14
CA THR A 192 6.97 -26.85 9.15
C THR A 192 7.94 -27.76 8.41
N ASP A 193 8.78 -27.21 7.54
CA ASP A 193 9.55 -27.92 6.53
C ASP A 193 11.04 -27.52 6.48
N ARG A 194 11.46 -26.51 7.24
CA ARG A 194 12.84 -26.01 7.31
C ARG A 194 13.23 -25.63 8.75
N PRO A 195 14.54 -25.55 9.08
CA PRO A 195 14.99 -25.41 10.46
C PRO A 195 15.11 -23.96 10.94
N ASN A 196 14.87 -22.97 10.08
CA ASN A 196 15.20 -21.55 10.32
C ASN A 196 14.34 -20.93 11.43
N HIS A 197 13.07 -21.34 11.54
CA HIS A 197 12.13 -20.85 12.56
C HIS A 197 11.55 -22.01 13.39
N PRO A 198 12.29 -22.61 14.34
CA PRO A 198 11.83 -23.79 15.10
C PRO A 198 10.66 -23.48 16.04
N LYS A 199 9.63 -24.33 16.04
CA LYS A 199 8.48 -24.23 16.97
C LYS A 199 8.87 -24.17 18.45
N ALA A 200 9.99 -24.80 18.82
CA ALA A 200 10.47 -24.84 20.21
C ALA A 200 10.90 -23.46 20.76
N ASN A 201 11.19 -22.49 19.88
CA ASN A 201 11.59 -21.15 20.29
C ASN A 201 10.42 -20.30 20.81
N ASN A 202 9.17 -20.73 20.58
CA ASN A 202 7.96 -19.99 20.95
C ASN A 202 7.92 -18.57 20.36
N TRP A 203 8.48 -18.39 19.16
CA TRP A 203 8.36 -17.18 18.38
C TRP A 203 6.94 -17.00 17.84
N VAL A 204 6.57 -15.76 17.55
CA VAL A 204 5.16 -15.38 17.38
C VAL A 204 4.95 -14.40 16.24
N GLY A 205 3.78 -14.47 15.61
CA GLY A 205 3.13 -13.34 14.96
C GLY A 205 2.19 -12.64 15.94
N PHE A 206 1.67 -11.47 15.58
CA PHE A 206 0.78 -10.68 16.43
C PHE A 206 -0.53 -10.34 15.73
N ILE A 207 -1.64 -10.53 16.43
CA ILE A 207 -2.90 -9.86 16.10
C ILE A 207 -3.01 -8.64 17.00
N VAL A 208 -3.08 -7.46 16.39
CA VAL A 208 -3.22 -6.16 17.05
C VAL A 208 -4.63 -5.65 16.81
N GLU A 209 -5.35 -5.31 17.88
CA GLU A 209 -6.70 -4.75 17.80
C GLU A 209 -6.64 -3.22 17.94
N LEU A 210 -6.86 -2.51 16.83
CA LEU A 210 -6.99 -1.05 16.78
C LEU A 210 -8.46 -0.71 16.58
N GLY A 211 -9.13 -0.34 17.68
CA GLY A 211 -10.56 -0.07 17.65
C GLY A 211 -11.34 -1.34 17.32
N SER A 212 -12.10 -1.31 16.23
CA SER A 212 -12.85 -2.47 15.70
C SER A 212 -12.02 -3.37 14.79
N THR A 213 -10.84 -2.92 14.35
CA THR A 213 -10.03 -3.58 13.31
C THR A 213 -8.97 -4.50 13.91
N ARG A 214 -8.87 -5.72 13.38
CA ARG A 214 -7.89 -6.73 13.79
C ARG A 214 -6.84 -6.93 12.70
N VAL A 215 -5.61 -6.47 12.98
CA VAL A 215 -4.46 -6.56 12.06
C VAL A 215 -3.55 -7.71 12.49
N TYR A 216 -3.36 -8.70 11.62
CA TYR A 216 -2.44 -9.81 11.84
C TYR A 216 -1.11 -9.57 11.12
N CYS A 217 -0.01 -9.51 11.87
CA CYS A 217 1.35 -9.55 11.36
C CYS A 217 1.94 -10.93 11.66
N ALA A 218 2.16 -11.74 10.62
CA ALA A 218 2.45 -13.17 10.82
C ALA A 218 3.83 -13.50 11.40
N GLY A 219 4.78 -12.56 11.35
CA GLY A 219 6.21 -12.83 11.51
C GLY A 219 6.73 -13.79 10.44
N ASP A 220 7.87 -14.41 10.72
CA ASP A 220 8.44 -15.48 9.89
C ASP A 220 7.77 -16.81 10.23
N THR A 221 7.08 -17.40 9.25
CA THR A 221 6.35 -18.64 9.48
C THR A 221 6.09 -19.39 8.18
N SER A 222 5.90 -20.71 8.27
CA SER A 222 5.18 -21.48 7.25
C SER A 222 3.66 -21.38 7.49
N LEU A 223 2.86 -21.99 6.61
CA LEU A 223 1.42 -22.16 6.83
C LEU A 223 1.16 -23.18 7.95
N THR A 224 0.89 -22.69 9.16
CA THR A 224 0.71 -23.50 10.38
C THR A 224 -0.75 -23.84 10.69
N ASP A 225 -0.99 -24.86 11.52
CA ASP A 225 -2.34 -25.19 12.01
C ASP A 225 -2.92 -24.04 12.85
N GLU A 226 -2.09 -23.36 13.63
CA GLU A 226 -2.48 -22.19 14.41
C GLU A 226 -2.94 -21.02 13.51
N MET A 227 -2.26 -20.80 12.38
CA MET A 227 -2.68 -19.81 11.37
C MET A 227 -4.00 -20.21 10.71
N LYS A 228 -4.16 -21.49 10.31
CA LYS A 228 -5.42 -21.99 9.72
C LYS A 228 -6.62 -21.92 10.66
N ALA A 229 -6.38 -21.89 11.98
CA ALA A 229 -7.43 -21.77 12.98
C ALA A 229 -7.86 -20.31 13.26
N LEU A 230 -7.17 -19.32 12.69
CA LEU A 230 -7.51 -17.92 12.87
C LEU A 230 -8.87 -17.60 12.25
N THR A 231 -9.61 -16.71 12.92
CA THR A 231 -10.90 -16.18 12.46
C THR A 231 -10.97 -14.69 12.82
N ASN A 232 -11.83 -13.96 12.11
CA ASN A 232 -12.11 -12.53 12.33
C ASN A 232 -10.85 -11.65 12.22
N VAL A 233 -9.94 -11.95 11.29
CA VAL A 233 -8.84 -11.02 10.95
C VAL A 233 -9.35 -10.10 9.86
N ASP A 234 -9.10 -8.81 9.96
CA ASP A 234 -9.53 -7.84 8.94
C ASP A 234 -8.39 -7.60 7.94
N VAL A 235 -7.17 -7.40 8.44
CA VAL A 235 -5.96 -7.19 7.62
C VAL A 235 -4.91 -8.24 7.99
N ALA A 236 -4.33 -8.91 7.00
CA ALA A 236 -3.28 -9.91 7.21
C ALA A 236 -2.02 -9.55 6.43
N PHE A 237 -0.95 -9.22 7.16
CA PHE A 237 0.42 -9.16 6.65
C PHE A 237 1.02 -10.57 6.63
N LEU A 238 1.27 -11.09 5.43
CA LEU A 238 1.77 -12.45 5.21
C LEU A 238 3.11 -12.42 4.48
N PRO A 239 4.12 -13.18 4.94
CA PRO A 239 5.42 -13.21 4.29
C PRO A 239 5.35 -14.07 3.02
N VAL A 240 6.04 -13.65 1.97
CA VAL A 240 5.95 -14.27 0.63
C VAL A 240 7.29 -14.66 0.03
N ASP A 241 8.39 -14.56 0.78
CA ASP A 241 9.74 -14.72 0.22
C ASP A 241 10.06 -16.16 -0.24
N GLY A 242 9.35 -17.17 0.27
CA GLY A 242 9.51 -18.59 -0.10
C GLY A 242 10.81 -19.27 0.32
N ILE A 243 11.83 -18.50 0.73
CA ILE A 243 13.16 -19.00 1.14
C ILE A 243 13.14 -19.34 2.64
N TYR A 244 12.80 -18.36 3.48
CA TYR A 244 12.77 -18.48 4.94
C TYR A 244 11.35 -18.60 5.50
N THR A 245 10.34 -18.12 4.78
CA THR A 245 8.94 -18.15 5.20
C THR A 245 8.05 -18.94 4.23
N MET A 246 6.75 -18.63 4.18
CA MET A 246 5.80 -19.15 3.20
C MET A 246 6.21 -18.77 1.78
N THR A 247 5.91 -19.64 0.82
CA THR A 247 5.86 -19.23 -0.59
C THR A 247 4.65 -18.31 -0.82
N ALA A 248 4.66 -17.53 -1.90
CA ALA A 248 3.49 -16.75 -2.30
C ALA A 248 2.21 -17.60 -2.44
N ASP A 249 2.34 -18.84 -2.93
CA ASP A 249 1.24 -19.81 -3.04
C ASP A 249 0.72 -20.26 -1.66
N ASP A 250 1.61 -20.56 -0.71
CA ASP A 250 1.23 -20.92 0.66
C ASP A 250 0.52 -19.75 1.37
N ALA A 251 1.03 -18.53 1.17
CA ALA A 251 0.43 -17.32 1.72
C ALA A 251 -0.95 -17.07 1.11
N GLY A 252 -1.11 -17.27 -0.21
CA GLY A 252 -2.40 -17.25 -0.89
C GLY A 252 -3.37 -18.29 -0.31
N GLU A 253 -2.93 -19.53 -0.11
CA GLU A 253 -3.73 -20.59 0.52
C GLU A 253 -4.16 -20.19 1.94
N ALA A 254 -3.27 -19.55 2.73
CA ALA A 254 -3.57 -19.12 4.10
C ALA A 254 -4.82 -18.23 4.18
N THR A 255 -5.02 -17.37 3.18
CA THR A 255 -6.19 -16.47 3.10
C THR A 255 -7.52 -17.23 2.98
N THR A 256 -7.52 -18.45 2.43
CA THR A 256 -8.74 -19.26 2.28
C THR A 256 -9.32 -19.74 3.62
N TYR A 257 -8.44 -19.90 4.63
CA TYR A 257 -8.80 -20.31 5.98
C TYR A 257 -9.18 -19.11 6.85
N MET A 258 -8.29 -18.12 6.91
CA MET A 258 -8.42 -16.95 7.79
C MET A 258 -9.49 -15.98 7.30
N ARG A 259 -9.67 -15.89 5.98
CA ARG A 259 -10.58 -14.97 5.27
C ARG A 259 -10.44 -13.53 5.74
N PRO A 260 -9.23 -12.94 5.66
CA PRO A 260 -9.08 -11.51 5.90
C PRO A 260 -9.88 -10.72 4.87
N GLN A 261 -10.25 -9.49 5.20
CA GLN A 261 -10.79 -8.56 4.22
C GLN A 261 -9.68 -8.13 3.26
N LEU A 262 -8.49 -7.81 3.81
CA LEU A 262 -7.31 -7.40 3.06
C LEU A 262 -6.09 -8.27 3.39
N GLY A 263 -5.45 -8.81 2.36
CA GLY A 263 -4.12 -9.41 2.41
C GLY A 263 -3.05 -8.41 1.98
N ILE A 264 -1.94 -8.33 2.71
CA ILE A 264 -0.78 -7.50 2.36
C ILE A 264 0.45 -8.41 2.34
N PRO A 265 1.05 -8.67 1.16
CA PRO A 265 2.30 -9.39 1.10
C PRO A 265 3.42 -8.52 1.67
N TYR A 266 4.26 -9.08 2.55
CA TYR A 266 5.44 -8.41 3.09
C TYR A 266 6.64 -9.36 3.14
N HIS A 267 7.77 -8.96 3.73
CA HIS A 267 9.03 -9.73 3.68
C HIS A 267 9.59 -9.86 2.25
N TRP A 268 9.42 -8.81 1.43
CA TRP A 268 9.97 -8.71 0.08
C TRP A 268 10.63 -7.34 -0.16
N GLY A 269 11.39 -7.20 -1.25
CA GLY A 269 11.88 -5.89 -1.73
C GLY A 269 13.14 -5.37 -1.03
N THR A 270 13.85 -6.19 -0.26
CA THR A 270 15.15 -5.79 0.33
C THR A 270 16.27 -6.79 0.05
N SER A 271 16.18 -8.01 0.60
CA SER A 271 17.25 -9.02 0.53
C SER A 271 16.75 -10.43 0.22
N VAL A 272 15.44 -10.61 0.32
CA VAL A 272 14.66 -11.80 -0.01
C VAL A 272 13.29 -11.33 -0.47
N GLY A 273 12.58 -12.16 -1.23
CA GLY A 273 11.30 -11.85 -1.83
C GLY A 273 11.38 -10.74 -2.90
N THR A 274 10.60 -10.91 -3.96
CA THR A 274 10.53 -10.01 -5.11
C THR A 274 9.13 -9.38 -5.24
N LEU A 275 8.99 -8.38 -6.10
CA LEU A 275 7.66 -7.89 -6.48
C LEU A 275 6.84 -9.01 -7.14
N ALA A 276 7.49 -9.88 -7.93
CA ALA A 276 6.84 -11.03 -8.55
C ALA A 276 6.23 -11.98 -7.50
N ASP A 277 6.88 -12.19 -6.36
CA ASP A 277 6.30 -12.97 -5.25
C ASP A 277 5.06 -12.29 -4.65
N ALA A 278 5.10 -10.95 -4.50
CA ALA A 278 3.96 -10.18 -4.01
C ALA A 278 2.78 -10.18 -5.00
N GLN A 279 3.05 -10.06 -6.31
CA GLN A 279 2.07 -10.19 -7.39
C GLN A 279 1.50 -11.61 -7.43
N ARG A 280 2.35 -12.63 -7.27
CA ARG A 280 1.91 -14.02 -7.21
C ARG A 280 0.98 -14.25 -6.03
N PHE A 281 1.27 -13.69 -4.86
CA PHE A 281 0.36 -13.73 -3.72
C PHE A 281 -0.99 -13.08 -4.05
N ALA A 282 -0.98 -11.92 -4.71
CA ALA A 282 -2.21 -11.23 -5.14
C ALA A 282 -3.06 -12.10 -6.07
N ASP A 283 -2.43 -12.82 -7.00
CA ASP A 283 -3.09 -13.76 -7.91
C ASP A 283 -3.69 -14.98 -7.20
N GLN A 284 -3.07 -15.47 -6.12
CA GLN A 284 -3.51 -16.67 -5.40
C GLN A 284 -4.47 -16.39 -4.24
N ALA A 285 -4.49 -15.15 -3.73
CA ALA A 285 -5.26 -14.80 -2.55
C ALA A 285 -6.78 -14.93 -2.78
N ALA A 286 -7.50 -15.36 -1.74
CA ALA A 286 -8.95 -15.46 -1.69
C ALA A 286 -9.61 -14.26 -0.97
N CYS A 287 -8.92 -13.13 -0.94
CA CYS A 287 -9.33 -11.85 -0.36
C CYS A 287 -8.84 -10.70 -1.26
N ASP A 288 -9.25 -9.47 -0.97
CA ASP A 288 -8.63 -8.31 -1.60
C ASP A 288 -7.16 -8.24 -1.20
N VAL A 289 -6.30 -7.76 -2.11
CA VAL A 289 -4.86 -7.64 -1.86
C VAL A 289 -4.40 -6.22 -2.13
N LYS A 290 -3.54 -5.71 -1.23
CA LYS A 290 -2.79 -4.47 -1.43
C LYS A 290 -1.31 -4.78 -1.36
N ILE A 291 -0.67 -4.77 -2.52
CA ILE A 291 0.80 -4.69 -2.61
C ILE A 291 1.17 -3.25 -2.25
N MET A 292 1.91 -3.09 -1.15
CA MET A 292 2.32 -1.76 -0.68
C MET A 292 3.71 -1.42 -1.20
N THR A 293 4.02 -0.13 -1.34
CA THR A 293 5.41 0.34 -1.50
C THR A 293 5.99 0.73 -0.14
N ALA A 294 7.30 0.57 0.06
CA ALA A 294 7.93 0.96 1.32
C ALA A 294 7.68 2.44 1.65
N GLY A 295 7.12 2.71 2.83
CA GLY A 295 6.69 4.03 3.27
C GLY A 295 5.24 4.39 2.93
N GLU A 296 4.53 3.58 2.14
CA GLU A 296 3.12 3.80 1.82
C GLU A 296 2.24 3.71 3.08
N THR A 297 1.23 4.57 3.14
CA THR A 297 0.26 4.62 4.25
C THR A 297 -1.15 4.45 3.70
N ILE A 298 -1.91 3.56 4.32
CA ILE A 298 -3.32 3.28 4.02
C ILE A 298 -4.19 3.54 5.25
N ARG A 299 -5.48 3.80 5.02
CA ARG A 299 -6.48 4.02 6.08
C ARG A 299 -7.18 2.72 6.44
N LEU A 300 -7.47 2.52 7.73
CA LEU A 300 -8.15 1.33 8.26
C LEU A 300 -9.64 1.28 7.92
N GLU A 301 -10.20 2.34 7.34
CA GLU A 301 -11.64 2.49 7.09
C GLU A 301 -11.98 2.58 5.59
N ASP A 302 -10.97 2.69 4.71
CA ASP A 302 -11.14 2.86 3.27
C ASP A 302 -10.66 1.60 2.50
N TRP A 303 -11.11 0.41 2.91
CA TRP A 303 -10.70 -0.86 2.31
C TRP A 303 -11.50 -1.28 1.07
N ILE A 304 -11.48 -0.49 -0.01
CA ILE A 304 -11.93 -0.94 -1.33
C ILE A 304 -11.05 -0.32 -2.44
N THR A 305 -10.32 -1.22 -3.12
CA THR A 305 -9.92 -1.23 -4.56
C THR A 305 -9.41 0.06 -5.22
N ASP A 306 -8.28 0.60 -4.80
CA ASP A 306 -7.32 1.15 -5.77
C ASP A 306 -6.10 0.22 -5.73
N SER A 307 -6.23 -0.93 -6.41
CA SER A 307 -5.02 -1.60 -6.87
C SER A 307 -4.34 -0.60 -7.80
N PRO A 308 -3.08 -0.21 -7.54
CA PRO A 308 -2.40 0.69 -8.46
C PRO A 308 -2.31 0.08 -9.85
N LEU A 309 -2.42 -1.26 -9.96
CA LEU A 309 -2.56 -1.96 -11.22
C LEU A 309 -3.92 -1.62 -11.83
N ILE A 310 -3.90 -0.90 -12.94
CA ILE A 310 -5.09 -0.41 -13.64
C ILE A 310 -5.36 -1.14 -14.96
N ALA A 311 -4.40 -1.96 -15.43
CA ALA A 311 -4.57 -2.91 -16.54
C ALA A 311 -3.50 -4.00 -16.49
N HIS A 312 -3.86 -5.23 -16.86
CA HIS A 312 -2.96 -6.39 -16.88
C HIS A 312 -3.33 -7.38 -17.98
N TRP A 313 -2.45 -7.55 -18.96
CA TRP A 313 -2.57 -8.59 -19.97
C TRP A 313 -1.53 -9.67 -19.71
N LYS A 314 -1.97 -10.81 -19.18
CA LYS A 314 -1.11 -11.96 -18.91
C LYS A 314 -0.57 -12.60 -20.19
N LEU A 315 -1.32 -12.51 -21.29
CA LEU A 315 -0.98 -13.14 -22.58
C LEU A 315 -0.87 -14.69 -22.51
N ASP A 316 -1.68 -15.27 -21.62
CA ASP A 316 -1.76 -16.72 -21.34
C ASP A 316 -2.78 -17.48 -22.20
N GLU A 317 -3.47 -16.80 -23.10
CA GLU A 317 -4.54 -17.40 -23.88
C GLU A 317 -4.02 -18.53 -24.77
N ALA A 318 -4.84 -19.58 -24.94
CA ALA A 318 -4.48 -20.72 -25.76
C ALA A 318 -4.92 -20.60 -27.23
N ALA A 319 -5.84 -19.69 -27.53
CA ALA A 319 -6.42 -19.47 -28.85
C ALA A 319 -7.31 -18.22 -28.87
N GLY A 320 -7.59 -17.73 -30.09
CA GLY A 320 -8.51 -16.61 -30.33
C GLY A 320 -7.77 -15.33 -30.68
N ASN A 321 -8.52 -14.26 -30.91
CA ASN A 321 -7.99 -12.98 -31.37
C ASN A 321 -8.13 -11.89 -30.29
N THR A 322 -8.23 -12.30 -29.03
CA THR A 322 -8.44 -11.41 -27.88
C THR A 322 -7.38 -11.70 -26.84
N ALA A 323 -6.66 -10.67 -26.41
CA ALA A 323 -5.81 -10.68 -25.23
C ALA A 323 -6.62 -10.09 -24.08
N TYR A 324 -6.94 -10.87 -23.06
CA TYR A 324 -7.83 -10.39 -21.99
C TYR A 324 -7.09 -9.50 -21.00
N ASP A 325 -7.73 -8.39 -20.62
CA ASP A 325 -7.26 -7.57 -19.50
C ASP A 325 -7.94 -8.05 -18.21
N SER A 326 -7.17 -8.65 -17.30
CA SER A 326 -7.70 -9.23 -16.06
C SER A 326 -8.12 -8.20 -15.01
N VAL A 327 -7.86 -6.91 -15.23
CA VAL A 327 -8.11 -5.85 -14.24
C VAL A 327 -9.26 -4.96 -14.63
N SER A 328 -9.23 -4.35 -15.82
CA SER A 328 -10.20 -3.32 -16.20
C SER A 328 -11.15 -3.72 -17.32
N GLY A 329 -10.95 -4.90 -17.92
CA GLY A 329 -11.72 -5.38 -19.06
C GLY A 329 -11.44 -4.62 -20.35
N ARG A 330 -10.31 -3.90 -20.45
CA ARG A 330 -9.84 -3.23 -21.66
C ARG A 330 -9.13 -4.23 -22.58
N ASP A 331 -9.86 -5.26 -22.99
CA ASP A 331 -9.31 -6.37 -23.78
C ASP A 331 -8.61 -5.88 -25.06
N GLY A 332 -7.48 -6.50 -25.39
CA GLY A 332 -6.73 -6.27 -26.61
C GLY A 332 -7.27 -7.07 -27.79
N THR A 333 -7.26 -6.49 -28.98
CA THR A 333 -7.58 -7.17 -30.24
C THR A 333 -6.29 -7.46 -31.01
N LEU A 334 -6.09 -8.71 -31.41
CA LEU A 334 -4.95 -9.18 -32.20
C LEU A 334 -5.15 -8.84 -33.69
N HIS A 335 -4.06 -8.45 -34.36
CA HIS A 335 -3.97 -8.17 -35.80
C HIS A 335 -2.72 -8.84 -36.37
N GLY A 336 -2.74 -9.26 -37.64
CA GLY A 336 -1.60 -9.84 -38.35
C GLY A 336 -1.54 -11.37 -38.40
N ASP A 337 -2.25 -12.02 -37.46
CA ASP A 337 -2.23 -13.46 -37.14
C ASP A 337 -1.12 -13.91 -36.15
N PRO A 338 -0.93 -13.19 -35.01
CA PRO A 338 0.06 -13.56 -34.02
C PRO A 338 -0.29 -14.87 -33.32
N ASN A 339 0.73 -15.54 -32.80
CA ASN A 339 0.62 -16.93 -32.36
C ASN A 339 0.73 -17.08 -30.84
N TRP A 340 -0.29 -17.66 -30.22
CA TRP A 340 -0.27 -17.98 -28.79
C TRP A 340 0.72 -19.10 -28.47
N GLN A 341 1.48 -18.92 -27.39
CA GLN A 341 2.49 -19.85 -26.89
C GLN A 341 2.19 -20.25 -25.43
N PRO A 342 1.25 -21.19 -25.17
CA PRO A 342 0.73 -21.47 -23.83
C PRO A 342 1.72 -22.08 -22.82
N SER A 343 2.93 -22.39 -23.27
CA SER A 343 4.02 -22.89 -22.43
C SER A 343 5.37 -22.27 -22.83
N GLY A 344 5.34 -21.18 -23.59
CA GLY A 344 6.52 -20.51 -24.13
C GLY A 344 6.85 -19.19 -23.42
N GLY A 345 6.01 -18.76 -22.47
CA GLY A 345 6.22 -17.55 -21.69
C GLY A 345 7.17 -17.74 -20.51
N GLU A 346 7.51 -16.61 -19.91
CA GLU A 346 8.24 -16.57 -18.65
C GLU A 346 7.26 -16.76 -17.48
N MET A 347 6.07 -16.18 -17.58
CA MET A 347 4.96 -16.27 -16.63
C MET A 347 3.82 -17.12 -17.20
N ALA A 348 4.12 -18.39 -17.46
CA ALA A 348 3.25 -19.39 -18.09
C ALA A 348 3.18 -19.31 -19.63
N GLY A 349 2.24 -18.56 -20.19
CA GLY A 349 2.00 -18.40 -21.62
C GLY A 349 2.63 -17.12 -22.19
N ALA A 350 2.62 -16.96 -23.50
CA ALA A 350 3.09 -15.74 -24.16
C ALA A 350 2.39 -15.56 -25.52
N LEU A 351 2.53 -14.36 -26.10
CA LEU A 351 2.16 -14.07 -27.48
C LEU A 351 3.42 -13.91 -28.33
N GLU A 352 3.52 -14.67 -29.41
CA GLU A 352 4.57 -14.57 -30.44
C GLU A 352 4.11 -13.65 -31.57
N LEU A 353 4.96 -12.70 -31.90
CA LEU A 353 4.81 -11.74 -32.99
C LEU A 353 5.94 -11.97 -34.01
N ASP A 354 5.62 -11.94 -35.30
CA ASP A 354 6.55 -12.32 -36.36
C ASP A 354 7.38 -11.17 -36.96
N GLY A 355 7.23 -9.95 -36.43
CA GLY A 355 7.87 -8.74 -36.96
C GLY A 355 7.28 -8.22 -38.28
N GLU A 356 6.17 -8.78 -38.77
CA GLU A 356 5.55 -8.46 -40.05
C GLU A 356 4.03 -8.20 -39.92
N GLY A 357 3.65 -7.11 -39.25
CA GLY A 357 2.24 -6.67 -39.19
C GLY A 357 1.46 -7.22 -37.99
N ASP A 358 2.08 -8.08 -37.19
CA ASP A 358 1.55 -8.60 -35.94
C ASP A 358 1.56 -7.54 -34.83
N TYR A 359 0.41 -7.27 -34.22
CA TYR A 359 0.30 -6.43 -33.02
C TYR A 359 -1.02 -6.62 -32.30
N VAL A 360 -1.10 -6.14 -31.07
CA VAL A 360 -2.35 -6.05 -30.30
C VAL A 360 -2.74 -4.59 -30.13
N SER A 361 -4.02 -4.25 -30.33
CA SER A 361 -4.55 -2.91 -30.02
C SER A 361 -5.54 -2.96 -28.85
N THR A 362 -5.43 -2.03 -27.91
CA THR A 362 -6.35 -1.90 -26.77
C THR A 362 -7.16 -0.61 -26.83
N ASP A 363 -8.17 -0.48 -25.97
CA ASP A 363 -8.77 0.81 -25.65
C ASP A 363 -7.82 1.69 -24.82
N PHE A 364 -8.19 2.96 -24.63
CA PHE A 364 -7.44 3.91 -23.80
C PHE A 364 -7.33 3.44 -22.34
N VAL A 365 -6.11 3.48 -21.81
CA VAL A 365 -5.79 3.09 -20.43
C VAL A 365 -5.55 4.30 -19.55
N LEU A 366 -4.47 5.06 -19.80
CA LEU A 366 -4.09 6.27 -19.07
C LEU A 366 -3.41 7.29 -19.97
N ASN A 367 -3.40 8.55 -19.54
CA ASN A 367 -2.74 9.65 -20.22
C ASN A 367 -1.47 10.04 -19.44
N PRO A 368 -0.25 9.98 -20.04
CA PRO A 368 1.00 10.30 -19.37
C PRO A 368 1.09 11.70 -18.74
N GLU A 369 0.25 12.64 -19.17
CA GLU A 369 0.19 13.99 -18.62
C GLU A 369 -0.55 14.07 -17.27
N ASP A 370 -1.40 13.08 -16.95
CA ASP A 370 -2.35 13.19 -15.85
C ASP A 370 -1.75 12.84 -14.48
N GLY A 371 -0.62 12.14 -14.44
CA GLY A 371 -0.04 11.70 -13.17
C GLY A 371 1.20 10.83 -13.29
N VAL A 372 1.58 10.23 -12.17
CA VAL A 372 2.62 9.21 -12.09
C VAL A 372 2.11 7.90 -12.68
N PHE A 373 3.01 7.06 -13.16
CA PHE A 373 2.66 5.74 -13.67
C PHE A 373 3.87 4.82 -13.74
N SER A 374 3.60 3.53 -13.90
CA SER A 374 4.60 2.52 -14.26
C SER A 374 4.04 1.57 -15.31
N VAL A 375 4.87 1.12 -16.24
CA VAL A 375 4.54 0.05 -17.17
C VAL A 375 5.64 -0.99 -17.16
N PHE A 376 5.26 -2.25 -17.20
CA PHE A 376 6.18 -3.39 -17.26
C PHE A 376 5.71 -4.41 -18.29
N ALA A 377 6.67 -5.12 -18.88
CA ALA A 377 6.42 -6.24 -19.77
C ALA A 377 7.61 -7.19 -19.75
N TRP A 378 7.34 -8.49 -19.90
CA TRP A 378 8.35 -9.45 -20.29
C TRP A 378 8.47 -9.48 -21.81
N VAL A 379 9.70 -9.46 -22.31
CA VAL A 379 9.99 -9.59 -23.75
C VAL A 379 11.15 -10.53 -24.01
N LYS A 380 11.12 -11.19 -25.16
CA LYS A 380 12.24 -11.98 -25.67
C LYS A 380 12.33 -11.87 -27.18
N GLY A 381 13.54 -11.60 -27.67
CA GLY A 381 13.80 -11.40 -29.10
C GLY A 381 13.77 -9.91 -29.44
N GLY A 382 13.15 -9.58 -30.57
CA GLY A 382 13.15 -8.24 -31.13
C GLY A 382 14.42 -7.92 -31.93
N THR A 383 14.35 -6.85 -32.70
CA THR A 383 15.47 -6.29 -33.46
C THR A 383 15.62 -4.78 -33.19
N PRO A 384 16.81 -4.21 -33.39
CA PRO A 384 17.04 -2.79 -33.15
C PRO A 384 16.05 -1.89 -33.92
N GLY A 385 15.41 -0.97 -33.21
CA GLY A 385 14.41 -0.03 -33.74
C GLY A 385 12.95 -0.47 -33.58
N GLN A 386 12.68 -1.71 -33.15
CA GLN A 386 11.32 -2.19 -32.94
C GLN A 386 10.69 -1.67 -31.65
N VAL A 387 9.36 -1.70 -31.60
CA VAL A 387 8.55 -1.13 -30.52
C VAL A 387 7.81 -2.22 -29.77
N VAL A 388 7.94 -2.20 -28.44
CA VAL A 388 7.26 -3.15 -27.55
C VAL A 388 5.88 -2.62 -27.17
N ILE A 389 5.81 -1.39 -26.63
CA ILE A 389 4.55 -0.75 -26.26
C ILE A 389 4.57 0.68 -26.81
N SER A 390 3.52 1.05 -27.55
CA SER A 390 3.25 2.43 -27.92
C SER A 390 1.82 2.83 -27.59
N GLN A 391 1.55 4.13 -27.65
CA GLN A 391 0.22 4.67 -27.48
C GLN A 391 -0.12 5.59 -28.63
N THR A 392 -1.35 5.50 -29.12
CA THR A 392 -1.88 6.40 -30.13
C THR A 392 -2.41 7.70 -29.50
N ASN A 393 -2.71 8.69 -30.32
CA ASN A 393 -3.48 9.85 -29.92
C ASN A 393 -4.47 10.25 -31.02
N ASP A 394 -5.42 11.12 -30.65
CA ASP A 394 -6.47 11.59 -31.57
C ASP A 394 -5.92 12.38 -32.78
N ALA A 395 -4.66 12.81 -32.73
CA ALA A 395 -3.98 13.53 -33.81
C ALA A 395 -3.25 12.60 -34.79
N GLY A 396 -3.31 11.28 -34.60
CA GLY A 396 -2.59 10.30 -35.41
C GLY A 396 -1.08 10.28 -35.15
N THR A 397 -0.65 10.72 -33.97
CA THR A 397 0.73 10.59 -33.49
C THR A 397 0.77 9.80 -32.17
N GLY A 398 1.95 9.58 -31.59
CA GLY A 398 2.04 8.80 -30.36
C GLY A 398 3.47 8.60 -29.85
N PRO A 399 3.66 8.37 -28.54
CA PRO A 399 4.95 7.92 -28.01
C PRO A 399 5.06 6.40 -28.02
N SER A 400 6.30 5.91 -28.07
CA SER A 400 6.68 4.56 -27.67
C SER A 400 7.04 4.59 -26.19
N TRP A 401 6.30 3.83 -25.39
CA TRP A 401 6.53 3.70 -23.97
C TRP A 401 7.76 2.84 -23.71
N LEU A 402 7.85 1.69 -24.39
CA LEU A 402 8.98 0.77 -24.35
C LEU A 402 9.36 0.39 -25.78
N ALA A 403 10.63 0.56 -26.15
CA ALA A 403 11.15 0.23 -27.47
C ALA A 403 12.66 -0.07 -27.41
N ALA A 404 13.18 -0.70 -28.47
CA ALA A 404 14.60 -0.83 -28.71
C ALA A 404 15.09 0.34 -29.59
N ASP A 405 16.20 0.97 -29.22
CA ASP A 405 16.88 1.94 -30.07
C ASP A 405 17.57 1.23 -31.26
N LEU A 406 18.24 1.99 -32.13
CA LEU A 406 18.95 1.44 -33.29
C LEU A 406 20.17 0.56 -32.94
N SER A 407 20.54 0.49 -31.66
CA SER A 407 21.58 -0.40 -31.13
C SER A 407 20.99 -1.62 -30.40
N GLY A 408 19.66 -1.70 -30.26
CA GLY A 408 18.96 -2.74 -29.50
C GLY A 408 18.76 -2.40 -28.02
N CYS A 409 19.11 -1.18 -27.59
CA CYS A 409 19.03 -0.78 -26.20
C CYS A 409 17.62 -0.31 -25.81
N LEU A 410 17.20 -0.60 -24.57
CA LEU A 410 15.91 -0.15 -24.04
C LEU A 410 15.82 1.38 -24.05
N MET A 411 14.71 1.91 -24.56
CA MET A 411 14.42 3.34 -24.58
C MET A 411 12.92 3.66 -24.42
N THR A 412 12.62 4.92 -24.12
CA THR A 412 11.28 5.51 -24.20
C THR A 412 11.28 6.83 -24.98
N THR A 413 10.25 7.05 -25.78
CA THR A 413 9.96 8.33 -26.46
C THR A 413 8.82 9.11 -25.81
N VAL A 414 8.29 8.63 -24.68
CA VAL A 414 7.43 9.43 -23.80
C VAL A 414 8.28 10.57 -23.24
N THR A 415 7.97 11.80 -23.64
CA THR A 415 8.82 12.96 -23.43
C THR A 415 8.02 14.16 -22.95
N PRO A 416 8.64 15.15 -22.28
CA PRO A 416 7.99 16.43 -22.00
C PRO A 416 7.49 17.12 -23.26
N PRO A 417 6.45 17.97 -23.18
CA PRO A 417 5.98 18.73 -24.33
C PRO A 417 7.07 19.71 -24.82
N GLY A 418 7.38 19.68 -26.11
CA GLY A 418 8.27 20.67 -26.73
C GLY A 418 9.20 20.10 -27.82
N ARG A 419 9.71 20.98 -28.68
CA ARG A 419 10.51 20.59 -29.86
C ARG A 419 11.92 20.04 -29.58
N LEU A 420 12.41 20.19 -28.34
CA LEU A 420 13.76 19.77 -27.95
C LEU A 420 13.73 18.61 -26.94
N ALA A 421 12.56 18.01 -26.71
CA ALA A 421 12.44 16.88 -25.81
C ALA A 421 13.12 15.65 -26.44
N LEU A 422 13.94 14.95 -25.65
CA LEU A 422 14.74 13.84 -26.11
C LEU A 422 14.25 12.53 -25.48
N PRO A 423 14.30 11.41 -26.23
CA PRO A 423 14.11 10.08 -25.68
C PRO A 423 15.04 9.83 -24.47
N LEU A 424 14.60 9.00 -23.54
CA LEU A 424 15.49 8.41 -22.54
C LEU A 424 15.94 7.06 -23.09
N ILE A 425 17.25 6.86 -23.19
CA ILE A 425 17.88 5.67 -23.78
C ILE A 425 18.84 5.10 -22.74
N SER A 426 18.81 3.78 -22.55
CA SER A 426 19.73 3.04 -21.68
C SER A 426 20.94 2.51 -22.43
N GLU A 427 21.89 1.92 -21.70
CA GLU A 427 22.97 1.11 -22.29
C GLU A 427 22.63 -0.39 -22.31
N PHE A 428 21.44 -0.78 -21.85
CA PHE A 428 21.02 -2.18 -21.70
C PHE A 428 20.35 -2.69 -22.97
N VAL A 429 20.95 -3.71 -23.59
CA VAL A 429 20.43 -4.35 -24.81
C VAL A 429 19.33 -5.33 -24.44
N ILE A 430 18.14 -5.16 -25.02
CA ILE A 430 16.98 -6.05 -24.79
C ILE A 430 16.73 -7.00 -25.96
N THR A 431 17.48 -6.83 -27.05
CA THR A 431 17.35 -7.60 -28.30
C THR A 431 18.44 -8.67 -28.44
N ASP A 432 18.93 -9.21 -27.33
CA ASP A 432 20.00 -10.23 -27.34
C ASP A 432 19.48 -11.67 -27.44
N GLY A 433 18.16 -11.84 -27.34
CA GLY A 433 17.45 -13.11 -27.49
C GLY A 433 17.14 -13.81 -26.17
N ASP A 434 17.50 -13.24 -25.02
CA ASP A 434 17.09 -13.69 -23.69
C ASP A 434 15.76 -13.03 -23.27
N TRP A 435 15.12 -13.56 -22.23
CA TRP A 435 13.94 -12.93 -21.62
C TRP A 435 14.40 -11.76 -20.75
N HIS A 436 13.73 -10.63 -20.88
CA HIS A 436 13.95 -9.47 -20.03
C HIS A 436 12.64 -8.93 -19.47
N HIS A 437 12.64 -8.59 -18.18
CA HIS A 437 11.57 -7.83 -17.56
C HIS A 437 11.90 -6.34 -17.68
N ILE A 438 11.22 -5.65 -18.58
CA ILE A 438 11.53 -4.26 -18.92
C ILE A 438 10.44 -3.32 -18.43
N GLY A 439 10.82 -2.11 -18.03
CA GLY A 439 9.88 -1.17 -17.45
C GLY A 439 10.21 0.30 -17.70
N LEU A 440 9.15 1.12 -17.67
CA LEU A 440 9.21 2.57 -17.65
C LEU A 440 8.42 3.07 -16.45
N VAL A 441 9.07 3.87 -15.61
CA VAL A 441 8.45 4.51 -14.44
C VAL A 441 8.55 6.03 -14.57
N TRP A 442 7.47 6.72 -14.22
CA TRP A 442 7.41 8.18 -14.10
C TRP A 442 6.96 8.57 -12.69
N ASP A 443 7.88 9.14 -11.89
CA ASP A 443 7.64 9.53 -10.49
C ASP A 443 7.03 10.95 -10.33
N GLY A 444 6.71 11.61 -11.45
CA GLY A 444 6.23 12.98 -11.48
C GLY A 444 7.35 14.01 -11.72
N SER A 445 8.60 13.58 -11.73
CA SER A 445 9.79 14.40 -11.95
C SER A 445 10.82 13.74 -12.89
N HIS A 446 11.07 12.44 -12.79
CA HIS A 446 12.04 11.71 -13.60
C HIS A 446 11.39 10.50 -14.27
N ARG A 447 11.83 10.22 -15.50
CA ARG A 447 11.64 8.92 -16.14
C ARG A 447 12.77 8.00 -15.72
N PHE A 448 12.41 6.74 -15.49
CA PHE A 448 13.33 5.65 -15.19
C PHE A 448 13.05 4.50 -16.16
N LEU A 449 14.11 3.85 -16.62
CA LEU A 449 14.03 2.60 -17.35
C LEU A 449 14.62 1.50 -16.47
N TYR A 450 13.89 0.39 -16.39
CA TYR A 450 14.33 -0.80 -15.68
C TYR A 450 14.47 -1.95 -16.66
N ALA A 451 15.47 -2.80 -16.43
CA ALA A 451 15.59 -4.10 -17.06
C ALA A 451 16.07 -5.10 -15.99
N ASP A 452 15.40 -6.24 -15.89
CA ASP A 452 15.72 -7.34 -14.97
C ASP A 452 15.90 -6.85 -13.52
N GLU A 453 14.87 -6.14 -13.02
CA GLU A 453 14.80 -5.57 -11.65
C GLU A 453 15.85 -4.49 -11.34
N ALA A 454 16.67 -4.08 -12.32
CA ALA A 454 17.69 -3.05 -12.14
C ALA A 454 17.35 -1.75 -12.89
N GLU A 455 17.60 -0.61 -12.26
CA GLU A 455 17.57 0.70 -12.94
C GLU A 455 18.70 0.75 -13.98
N VAL A 456 18.36 0.87 -15.26
CA VAL A 456 19.33 0.92 -16.38
C VAL A 456 19.45 2.29 -17.03
N ALA A 457 18.49 3.19 -16.79
CA ALA A 457 18.61 4.60 -17.15
C ALA A 457 17.66 5.47 -16.32
N ARG A 458 18.04 6.74 -16.14
CA ARG A 458 17.17 7.76 -15.57
C ARG A 458 17.45 9.14 -16.16
N ASP A 459 16.45 10.03 -16.12
CA ASP A 459 16.69 11.45 -16.41
C ASP A 459 17.70 12.05 -15.42
N ALA A 460 18.68 12.81 -15.94
CA ALA A 460 19.73 13.44 -15.12
C ALA A 460 19.24 14.64 -14.30
N GLU A 461 18.18 15.30 -14.77
CA GLU A 461 17.53 16.43 -14.10
C GLU A 461 16.01 16.24 -14.13
N GLY A 462 15.33 16.74 -13.11
CA GLY A 462 13.88 16.72 -13.03
C GLY A 462 13.20 17.43 -14.19
N ARG A 463 12.08 16.86 -14.64
CA ARG A 463 11.21 17.36 -15.70
C ARG A 463 9.95 17.96 -15.08
N THR A 464 9.28 18.83 -15.83
CA THR A 464 8.07 19.54 -15.35
C THR A 464 6.76 18.85 -15.74
N GLY A 465 6.83 17.65 -16.32
CA GLY A 465 5.69 16.89 -16.85
C GLY A 465 5.99 16.20 -18.19
N LEU A 466 5.07 15.34 -18.61
CA LEU A 466 5.13 14.59 -19.87
C LEU A 466 4.07 15.10 -20.85
N ALA A 467 4.30 14.88 -22.15
CA ALA A 467 3.29 15.16 -23.16
C ALA A 467 2.18 14.11 -23.10
N GLY A 468 0.93 14.55 -23.23
CA GLY A 468 -0.22 13.66 -23.19
C GLY A 468 -0.38 12.79 -24.44
N ALA A 469 -1.02 11.64 -24.24
CA ALA A 469 -1.44 10.69 -25.28
C ALA A 469 -2.79 10.08 -24.86
N THR A 470 -3.80 10.25 -25.70
CA THR A 470 -5.21 10.00 -25.35
C THR A 470 -5.83 8.78 -26.06
N GLY A 471 -5.04 8.08 -26.89
CA GLY A 471 -5.49 6.90 -27.62
C GLY A 471 -5.19 5.59 -26.90
N GLY A 472 -5.58 4.49 -27.54
CA GLY A 472 -5.29 3.14 -27.09
C GLY A 472 -3.82 2.75 -27.25
N LEU A 473 -3.43 1.64 -26.62
CA LEU A 473 -2.08 1.10 -26.71
C LEU A 473 -1.96 0.14 -27.89
N HIS A 474 -0.75 0.08 -28.45
CA HIS A 474 -0.32 -1.02 -29.31
C HIS A 474 0.77 -1.82 -28.60
N PHE A 475 0.62 -3.14 -28.56
CA PHE A 475 1.67 -4.07 -28.16
C PHE A 475 2.29 -4.66 -29.41
N GLY A 476 3.60 -4.53 -29.55
CA GLY A 476 4.36 -5.06 -30.68
C GLY A 476 4.46 -4.15 -31.92
N ALA A 477 4.02 -2.89 -31.84
CA ALA A 477 4.14 -1.95 -32.97
C ALA A 477 4.17 -0.49 -32.52
N ALA A 478 4.69 0.39 -33.39
CA ALA A 478 4.56 1.84 -33.22
C ALA A 478 3.12 2.32 -33.43
N TYR A 479 2.83 3.53 -32.98
CA TYR A 479 1.51 4.16 -33.08
C TYR A 479 1.05 4.35 -34.54
N ASP A 480 1.99 4.50 -35.47
CA ASP A 480 1.75 4.71 -36.91
C ASP A 480 1.85 3.41 -37.73
N LEU A 481 2.11 2.28 -37.07
CA LEU A 481 2.24 0.96 -37.69
C LEU A 481 3.31 0.94 -38.80
N ASP A 482 4.41 1.67 -38.62
CA ASP A 482 5.55 1.61 -39.53
C ASP A 482 6.07 0.17 -39.64
N ALA A 483 6.32 -0.28 -40.87
CA ALA A 483 6.70 -1.66 -41.16
C ALA A 483 8.01 -2.11 -40.47
N MET A 484 8.89 -1.17 -40.11
CA MET A 484 10.13 -1.47 -39.38
C MET A 484 9.95 -1.49 -37.86
N SER A 485 8.77 -1.12 -37.36
CA SER A 485 8.49 -1.02 -35.92
C SER A 485 7.92 -2.29 -35.31
N PHE A 486 7.38 -3.20 -36.12
CA PHE A 486 6.75 -4.43 -35.65
C PHE A 486 7.76 -5.30 -34.92
N PHE A 487 7.41 -5.74 -33.71
CA PHE A 487 8.26 -6.55 -32.86
C PHE A 487 8.32 -7.99 -33.36
N ASP A 488 9.54 -8.55 -33.43
CA ASP A 488 9.81 -9.94 -33.86
C ASP A 488 10.25 -10.76 -32.63
N GLY A 489 9.30 -11.36 -31.91
CA GLY A 489 9.61 -12.05 -30.66
C GLY A 489 8.41 -12.40 -29.81
N LEU A 490 8.69 -12.76 -28.55
CA LEU A 490 7.69 -13.12 -27.55
C LEU A 490 7.44 -11.94 -26.61
N MET A 491 6.18 -11.76 -26.25
CA MET A 491 5.72 -10.82 -25.22
C MET A 491 4.88 -11.55 -24.18
N ASP A 492 5.03 -11.14 -22.93
CA ASP A 492 4.36 -11.76 -21.78
C ASP A 492 4.14 -10.70 -20.67
N ASP A 493 3.13 -10.94 -19.83
CA ASP A 493 2.79 -10.21 -18.60
C ASP A 493 2.93 -8.67 -18.67
N ILE A 494 2.05 -8.02 -19.44
CA ILE A 494 2.04 -6.55 -19.56
C ILE A 494 1.21 -5.94 -18.44
N CYS A 495 1.86 -5.22 -17.54
CA CYS A 495 1.23 -4.56 -16.39
C CYS A 495 1.32 -3.03 -16.49
N ILE A 496 0.24 -2.34 -16.14
CA ILE A 496 0.20 -0.88 -16.08
C ILE A 496 -0.32 -0.42 -14.73
N TYR A 497 0.44 0.48 -14.12
CA TYR A 497 0.16 1.06 -12.81
C TYR A 497 -0.07 2.56 -12.90
N ASP A 498 -1.02 3.09 -12.13
CA ASP A 498 -1.25 4.54 -11.96
C ASP A 498 -0.44 5.16 -10.80
N VAL A 499 0.56 4.43 -10.31
CA VAL A 499 1.56 4.91 -9.37
C VAL A 499 2.97 4.56 -9.87
N ALA A 500 3.98 5.26 -9.32
CA ALA A 500 5.37 4.94 -9.55
C ALA A 500 5.80 3.78 -8.64
N ILE A 501 6.09 2.63 -9.24
CA ILE A 501 6.53 1.40 -8.57
C ILE A 501 7.81 0.95 -9.26
N GLU A 502 8.79 0.54 -8.48
CA GLU A 502 9.99 -0.12 -8.99
C GLU A 502 9.73 -1.64 -9.08
N PRO A 503 10.19 -2.30 -10.16
CA PRO A 503 9.93 -3.73 -10.39
C PRO A 503 10.57 -4.66 -9.36
#